data_AF-A0A0J1FIT4-F1
#
_entry.id   AF-A0A0J1FIT4-F1
#
_cell.length_a   1.000
_cell.length_b   1.000
_cell.length_c   1.000
_cell.angle_alpha   90.00
_cell.angle_beta   90.00
_cell.angle_gamma   90.00
#
_symmetry.space_group_name_H-M   'P 1'
#
loop_
_entity.id
_entity.type
_entity.pdbx_description
1 polymer ?
#
loop_
_entity_poly.entity_id
_entity_poly.type
_entity_poly.pdbx_seq_one_letter_code
_entity_poly.pdbx_strand_id
1 'polypeptide(L)'
;MKIRYYFDIIVAAGDIGVSKPERRIFEVACEKSGVSPDQAYYIGDDLKTDIIACQDSGMKGILINRYGIVNDDDSIKVVSSLRELEFYDFT
;
A
#
# COMPACT_ATOMS: atom_id res chain seq x y z
N MET A 1 -8.31 -17.28 -8.15
CA MET A 1 -6.89 -16.92 -7.91
C MET A 1 -6.39 -17.67 -6.67
N LYS A 2 -5.25 -18.37 -6.72
CA LYS A 2 -4.80 -19.31 -5.67
C LYS A 2 -4.28 -18.66 -4.36
N ILE A 3 -4.28 -17.33 -4.27
CA ILE A 3 -3.78 -16.60 -3.09
C ILE A 3 -4.87 -15.99 -2.21
N ARG A 4 -6.16 -16.18 -2.54
CA ARG A 4 -7.29 -15.58 -1.82
C ARG A 4 -7.28 -15.86 -0.30
N TYR A 5 -6.81 -17.04 0.09
CA TYR A 5 -6.80 -17.52 1.48
C TYR A 5 -5.79 -16.80 2.39
N TYR A 6 -4.91 -15.96 1.84
CA TYR A 6 -3.96 -15.15 2.61
C TYR A 6 -4.52 -13.78 3.03
N PHE A 7 -5.74 -13.44 2.59
CA PHE A 7 -6.32 -12.12 2.82
C PHE A 7 -7.60 -12.23 3.64
N ASP A 8 -7.63 -11.62 4.82
CA ASP A 8 -8.85 -11.55 5.63
C ASP A 8 -9.90 -10.64 4.96
N ILE A 9 -9.45 -9.52 4.38
CA ILE A 9 -10.29 -8.48 3.80
C ILE A 9 -9.86 -8.22 2.36
N ILE A 10 -10.85 -8.02 1.49
CA ILE A 10 -10.65 -7.55 0.13
C ILE A 10 -11.48 -6.29 -0.07
N VAL A 11 -10.82 -5.25 -0.56
CA VAL A 11 -11.44 -4.00 -1.00
C VAL A 11 -11.12 -3.82 -2.47
N ALA A 12 -12.14 -3.83 -3.32
CA ALA A 12 -12.01 -3.54 -4.74
C ALA A 12 -12.69 -2.22 -5.07
N ALA A 13 -12.08 -1.42 -5.95
CA ALA A 13 -12.62 -0.12 -6.37
C ALA A 13 -14.07 -0.22 -6.88
N GLY A 14 -14.39 -1.30 -7.61
CA GLY A 14 -15.74 -1.56 -8.12
C GLY A 14 -16.80 -1.74 -7.04
N ASP A 15 -16.44 -2.22 -5.84
CA ASP A 15 -17.38 -2.45 -4.75
C ASP A 15 -17.75 -1.14 -4.02
N ILE A 16 -16.90 -0.12 -4.12
CA ILE A 16 -17.02 1.14 -3.35
C ILE A 16 -17.13 2.39 -4.22
N GLY A 17 -16.97 2.26 -5.54
CA GLY A 17 -17.09 3.36 -6.50
C GLY A 17 -15.97 4.41 -6.46
N VAL A 18 -14.90 4.15 -5.70
CA VAL A 18 -13.72 5.01 -5.60
C VAL A 18 -12.47 4.21 -5.91
N SER A 19 -11.47 4.85 -6.50
CA SER A 19 -10.22 4.20 -6.91
C SER A 19 -9.02 5.05 -6.54
N LYS A 20 -7.85 4.40 -6.43
CA LYS A 20 -6.59 5.12 -6.32
C LYS A 20 -6.46 6.14 -7.47
N PRO A 21 -6.05 7.39 -7.22
CA PRO A 21 -5.37 7.90 -6.01
C PRO A 21 -6.31 8.46 -4.92
N GLU A 22 -7.62 8.24 -4.98
CA GLU A 22 -8.54 8.77 -3.96
C GLU A 22 -8.26 8.15 -2.59
N ARG A 23 -8.01 8.99 -1.58
CA ARG A 23 -7.68 8.56 -0.20
C ARG A 23 -8.71 7.60 0.39
N ARG A 24 -9.97 7.73 -0.02
CA ARG A 24 -11.10 6.96 0.51
C ARG A 24 -10.92 5.44 0.36
N ILE A 25 -10.25 4.95 -0.68
CA ILE A 25 -10.03 3.49 -0.82
C ILE A 25 -9.12 2.93 0.28
N PHE A 26 -8.13 3.71 0.71
CA PHE A 26 -7.20 3.37 1.78
C PHE A 26 -7.86 3.47 3.16
N GLU A 27 -8.64 4.53 3.37
CA GLU A 27 -9.45 4.72 4.59
C GLU A 27 -10.43 3.56 4.77
N VAL A 28 -11.15 3.15 3.73
CA VAL A 28 -12.09 2.03 3.77
C VAL A 28 -11.38 0.71 4.08
N ALA A 29 -10.16 0.51 3.56
CA ALA A 29 -9.37 -0.67 3.91
C ALA A 29 -9.03 -0.70 5.41
N CYS A 30 -8.59 0.43 5.97
CA CYS A 30 -8.30 0.58 7.40
C CYS A 30 -9.56 0.42 8.29
N GLU A 31 -10.69 1.03 7.89
CA GLU A 31 -11.98 0.91 8.56
C GLU A 31 -12.43 -0.57 8.62
N LYS A 32 -12.34 -1.29 7.50
CA LYS A 32 -12.72 -2.70 7.43
C LYS A 32 -11.78 -3.60 8.22
N SER A 33 -10.48 -3.26 8.30
CA SER A 33 -9.51 -4.03 9.08
C SER A 33 -9.51 -3.69 10.57
N GLY A 34 -10.15 -2.58 10.96
CA GLY A 34 -10.12 -2.10 12.34
C GLY A 34 -8.72 -1.63 12.78
N VAL A 35 -7.86 -1.27 11.83
CA VAL A 35 -6.48 -0.81 12.07
C VAL A 35 -6.43 0.69 11.82
N SER A 36 -5.73 1.46 12.66
CA SER A 36 -5.55 2.88 12.40
C SER A 36 -4.61 3.10 11.21
N PRO A 37 -4.80 4.15 10.38
CA PRO A 37 -3.97 4.37 9.21
C PRO A 37 -2.46 4.40 9.53
N ASP A 38 -2.06 5.03 10.63
CA ASP A 38 -0.66 5.15 11.06
C ASP A 38 -0.01 3.81 11.44
N GLN A 39 -0.80 2.78 11.71
CA GLN A 39 -0.35 1.42 11.97
C GLN A 39 -0.41 0.51 10.72
N ALA A 40 -0.90 1.03 9.59
CA ALA A 40 -1.08 0.25 8.38
C ALA A 40 0.01 0.57 7.34
N TYR A 41 0.53 -0.48 6.72
CA TYR A 41 1.44 -0.39 5.59
C TYR A 41 0.70 -0.65 4.27
N TYR A 42 0.97 0.16 3.25
CA TYR A 42 0.56 -0.10 1.87
C TYR A 42 1.78 -0.43 1.01
N ILE A 43 1.68 -1.51 0.23
CA ILE A 43 2.73 -1.95 -0.68
C ILE A 43 2.17 -1.90 -2.10
N GLY A 44 2.78 -1.08 -2.96
CA GLY A 44 2.32 -0.85 -4.33
C GLY A 44 3.46 -0.47 -5.27
N ASP A 45 3.24 -0.56 -6.58
CA ASP A 45 4.24 -0.37 -7.62
C ASP A 45 4.17 1.00 -8.31
N ASP A 46 3.13 1.79 -8.04
CA ASP A 46 2.97 3.13 -8.60
C ASP A 46 3.19 4.22 -7.52
N LEU A 47 4.23 5.03 -7.69
CA LEU A 47 4.59 6.07 -6.72
C LEU A 47 3.43 7.02 -6.40
N LYS A 48 2.66 7.44 -7.41
CA LYS A 48 1.64 8.48 -7.23
C LYS A 48 0.32 7.91 -6.71
N THR A 49 -0.14 6.84 -7.31
CA THR A 49 -1.46 6.26 -7.04
C THR A 49 -1.45 5.30 -5.86
N ASP A 50 -0.30 4.69 -5.53
CA ASP A 50 -0.16 3.85 -4.34
C ASP A 50 0.44 4.61 -3.18
N ILE A 51 1.67 5.08 -3.33
CA ILE A 51 2.52 5.44 -2.18
C ILE A 51 2.17 6.83 -1.67
N ILE A 52 2.19 7.83 -2.56
CA ILE A 52 1.79 9.20 -2.18
C ILE A 52 0.33 9.19 -1.70
N ALA A 53 -0.56 8.51 -2.42
CA ALA A 53 -1.98 8.46 -2.08
C ALA A 53 -2.27 7.76 -0.74
N CYS A 54 -1.56 6.68 -0.40
CA CYS A 54 -1.72 6.03 0.90
C CYS A 54 -1.14 6.89 2.03
N GLN A 55 0.02 7.53 1.82
CA GLN A 55 0.65 8.41 2.81
C GLN A 55 -0.24 9.61 3.13
N ASP A 56 -0.90 10.15 2.10
CA ASP A 56 -1.91 11.18 2.20
C ASP A 56 -3.16 10.79 3.02
N SER A 57 -3.43 9.49 3.15
CA SER A 57 -4.46 8.92 4.04
C SER A 57 -3.95 8.61 5.45
N GLY A 58 -2.67 8.86 5.72
CA GLY A 58 -2.01 8.59 7.01
C GLY A 58 -1.33 7.22 7.11
N MET A 59 -1.28 6.43 6.03
CA MET A 59 -0.62 5.13 6.02
C MET A 59 0.89 5.21 5.78
N LYS A 60 1.62 4.15 6.12
CA LYS A 60 3.03 3.97 5.77
C LYS A 60 3.13 3.34 4.37
N GLY A 61 3.78 3.99 3.41
CA GLY A 61 3.94 3.46 2.05
C GLY A 61 5.29 2.76 1.82
N ILE A 62 5.30 1.65 1.08
CA ILE A 62 6.49 0.98 0.55
C ILE A 62 6.33 0.77 -0.95
N LEU A 63 7.20 1.42 -1.75
CA LEU A 63 7.23 1.27 -3.20
C LEU A 63 7.93 -0.04 -3.58
N ILE A 64 7.29 -0.88 -4.39
CA ILE A 64 7.96 -2.01 -5.05
C ILE A 64 8.46 -1.61 -6.45
N ASN A 65 9.75 -1.34 -6.57
CA ASN A 65 10.39 -0.90 -7.80
C ASN A 65 11.24 -2.01 -8.42
N ARG A 66 10.58 -2.89 -9.17
CA ARG A 66 11.24 -4.05 -9.82
C ARG A 66 12.14 -3.68 -10.99
N TYR A 67 11.93 -2.49 -11.56
CA TYR A 67 12.54 -2.07 -12.83
C TYR A 67 13.60 -0.98 -12.68
N GLY A 68 13.91 -0.58 -11.44
CA GLY A 68 14.91 0.46 -11.18
C GLY A 68 14.49 1.83 -11.72
N ILE A 69 13.19 2.12 -11.72
CA ILE A 69 12.69 3.46 -12.07
C ILE A 69 13.30 4.46 -11.10
N VAL A 70 13.90 5.52 -11.63
CA VAL A 70 14.54 6.54 -10.79
C VAL A 70 13.48 7.18 -9.89
N ASN A 71 13.77 7.18 -8.59
CA ASN A 71 13.02 7.92 -7.57
C ASN A 71 14.02 8.76 -6.79
N ASP A 72 13.90 10.08 -6.91
CA ASP A 72 14.81 11.04 -6.27
C ASP A 72 14.36 11.43 -4.85
N ASP A 73 13.26 10.84 -4.36
CA ASP A 73 12.75 11.07 -3.01
C ASP A 73 13.23 9.97 -2.05
N ASP A 74 14.30 10.29 -1.30
CA ASP A 74 14.89 9.43 -0.28
C ASP A 74 13.96 9.14 0.91
N SER A 75 12.86 9.89 1.06
CA SER A 75 11.86 9.62 2.11
C SER A 75 10.97 8.43 1.78
N ILE A 76 10.92 8.03 0.50
CA ILE A 76 10.14 6.89 0.05
C ILE A 76 10.92 5.60 0.30
N LYS A 77 10.31 4.71 1.08
CA LYS A 77 10.82 3.36 1.29
C LYS A 77 10.64 2.55 0.00
N VAL A 78 11.73 2.02 -0.54
CA VAL A 78 11.74 1.24 -1.80
C VAL A 78 12.28 -0.17 -1.55
N VAL A 79 11.61 -1.16 -2.13
CA VAL A 79 12.11 -2.55 -2.26
C VAL A 79 12.07 -2.97 -3.72
N SER A 80 12.96 -3.86 -4.15
CA SER A 80 12.92 -4.41 -5.51
C SER A 80 12.10 -5.71 -5.62
N SER A 81 11.80 -6.33 -4.48
CA SER A 81 11.09 -7.60 -4.37
C SER A 81 10.31 -7.72 -3.08
N LEU A 82 9.16 -8.40 -3.10
CA LEU A 82 8.39 -8.72 -1.89
C LEU A 82 9.18 -9.59 -0.89
N ARG A 83 10.22 -10.31 -1.33
CA ARG A 83 11.10 -11.10 -0.44
C ARG A 83 11.87 -10.23 0.56
N GLU A 84 12.16 -8.98 0.19
CA GLU A 84 12.86 -8.05 1.08
C GLU A 84 12.01 -7.71 2.31
N LEU A 85 10.68 -7.87 2.21
CA LEU A 85 9.76 -7.67 3.32
C LEU A 85 9.92 -8.71 4.43
N GLU A 86 10.54 -9.87 4.16
CA GLU A 86 10.85 -10.88 5.18
C GLU A 86 11.82 -10.35 6.25
N PHE A 87 12.61 -9.34 5.91
CA PHE A 87 13.61 -8.72 6.79
C PHE A 87 13.22 -7.31 7.25
N TYR A 88 11.99 -6.89 6.93
CA TYR A 88 11.51 -5.56 7.25
C TYR A 88 10.95 -5.51 8.67
N ASP A 89 11.32 -4.47 9.42
CA ASP A 89 10.75 -4.24 10.74
C ASP A 89 9.43 -3.47 10.59
N PHE A 90 8.31 -4.18 10.78
CA PHE A 90 6.96 -3.62 10.78
C PHE A 90 6.57 -3.18 12.19
N THR A 91 7.32 -2.22 12.72
CA THR A 91 6.96 -1.46 13.92
C THR A 91 6.39 -0.09 13.57
#